data_AF-A0A0F9PJU1-F1
#
_entry.id   AF-A0A0F9PJU1-F1
#
_cell.length_a   1.000
_cell.length_b   1.000
_cell.length_c   1.000
_cell.angle_alpha   90.00
_cell.angle_beta   90.00
_cell.angle_gamma   90.00
#
_symmetry.space_group_name_H-M   'P 1'
#
loop_
_entity.id
_entity.type
_entity.pdbx_description
1 polymer ?
#
loop_
_entity_poly.entity_id
_entity_poly.type
_entity_poly.pdbx_seq_one_letter_code
_entity_poly.pdbx_strand_id
1 'polypeptide(L)' 'MAKISPTLVQKNLKGAKYPSDKGQLLQIAERNKAPSDVLDVLNQIPTQDYKSPAQVMKAISQTS' A
#
# COMPACT_ATOMS: atom_id res chain seq x y z
N MET A 1 16.55 -9.85 0.52
CA MET A 1 15.49 -8.94 0.01
C MET A 1 14.81 -8.34 1.23
N ALA A 2 14.74 -7.02 1.34
CA ALA A 2 14.14 -6.37 2.50
C ALA A 2 12.68 -6.82 2.61
N LYS A 3 12.37 -7.58 3.66
CA LYS A 3 11.02 -8.09 3.93
C LYS A 3 10.19 -6.88 4.35
N ILE A 4 9.59 -6.17 3.39
CA ILE A 4 8.72 -5.04 3.71
C ILE A 4 7.57 -5.57 4.57
N SER A 5 7.54 -5.13 5.82
CA SER A 5 6.50 -5.53 6.75
C SER A 5 5.19 -4.84 6.39
N PRO A 6 4.05 -5.56 6.38
CA PRO A 6 2.73 -4.95 6.17
C PRO A 6 2.48 -3.75 7.08
N THR A 7 3.00 -3.79 8.31
CA THR A 7 2.95 -2.68 9.28
C THR A 7 3.60 -1.39 8.77
N LEU A 8 4.72 -1.49 8.04
CA LEU A 8 5.39 -0.33 7.45
C LEU A 8 4.51 0.29 6.37
N VAL A 9 3.89 -0.53 5.51
CA VAL A 9 2.97 -0.05 4.48
C VAL A 9 1.74 0.59 5.11
N GLN A 10 1.15 -0.05 6.13
CA GLN A 10 0.00 0.49 6.86
C GLN A 10 0.30 1.87 7.47
N LYS A 11 1.49 2.06 8.04
CA LYS A 11 1.93 3.35 8.59
C LYS A 11 2.01 4.43 7.50
N ASN A 12 2.52 4.07 6.32
CA ASN A 12 2.66 4.97 5.17
C ASN A 12 1.34 5.23 4.43
N LEU A 13 0.29 4.45 4.70
CA LEU A 13 -1.07 4.68 4.17
C LEU A 13 -2.00 5.38 5.18
N LYS A 14 -1.45 5.91 6.27
CA LYS A 14 -2.23 6.64 7.28
C LYS A 14 -2.90 7.85 6.63
N GLY A 15 -4.20 8.01 6.86
CA GLY A 15 -5.00 9.09 6.28
C GLY A 15 -5.64 8.76 4.92
N ALA A 16 -5.43 7.55 4.39
CA ALA A 16 -6.16 7.08 3.21
C ALA A 16 -7.68 7.06 3.45
N LYS A 17 -8.43 7.60 2.49
CA LYS A 17 -9.90 7.57 2.50
C LYS A 17 -10.37 6.41 1.64
N TYR A 18 -11.04 5.44 2.27
CA TYR A 18 -11.54 4.27 1.57
C TYR A 18 -12.99 4.51 1.09
N PRO A 19 -13.38 3.99 -0.10
CA PRO A 19 -12.56 3.19 -1.01
C PRO A 19 -11.44 4.00 -1.68
N SER A 20 -10.27 3.37 -1.87
CA SER A 20 -9.12 3.94 -2.58
C SER A 20 -8.61 2.96 -3.64
N ASP A 21 -8.26 3.47 -4.81
CA ASP A 21 -7.60 2.69 -5.85
C ASP A 21 -6.08 2.60 -5.64
N LYS A 22 -5.40 1.73 -6.40
CA LYS A 22 -3.93 1.56 -6.34
C LYS A 22 -3.17 2.88 -6.53
N GLY A 23 -3.59 3.73 -7.47
CA GLY A 23 -2.94 5.00 -7.75
C GLY A 23 -3.08 5.99 -6.58
N GLN A 24 -4.24 6.05 -5.95
CA GLN A 24 -4.46 6.84 -4.74
C GLN A 24 -3.59 6.35 -3.59
N LEU A 25 -3.48 5.04 -3.39
CA LEU A 25 -2.60 4.47 -2.36
C LEU A 25 -1.14 4.83 -2.59
N LEU A 26 -0.67 4.77 -3.85
CA LEU A 26 0.68 5.22 -4.23
C LEU A 26 0.89 6.70 -3.92
N GLN A 27 -0.04 7.57 -4.33
CA GLN A 27 0.04 9.01 -4.04
C GLN A 27 0.06 9.31 -2.53
N ILE A 28 -0.74 8.58 -1.74
CA ILE A 28 -0.77 8.75 -0.28
C ILE A 28 0.56 8.30 0.32
N ALA A 29 1.09 7.16 -0.12
CA ALA A 29 2.39 6.67 0.31
C ALA A 29 3.51 7.65 -0.04
N GLU A 30 3.55 8.18 -1.26
CA GLU A 30 4.50 9.22 -1.68
C GLU A 30 4.39 10.48 -0.82
N ARG A 31 3.17 10.99 -0.60
CA ARG A 31 2.93 12.15 0.28
C ARG A 31 3.41 11.92 1.71
N ASN A 32 3.28 10.68 2.19
CA ASN A 32 3.76 10.26 3.50
C ASN A 32 5.27 9.93 3.52
N LYS A 33 6.00 10.22 2.42
CA LYS A 33 7.43 9.93 2.26
C LYS A 33 7.76 8.46 2.47
N ALA A 34 6.92 7.58 1.92
CA ALA A 34 7.15 6.15 1.96
C ALA A 34 8.48 5.80 1.26
N PRO A 35 9.25 4.83 1.80
CA PRO A 35 10.43 4.30 1.13
C PRO A 35 10.08 3.72 -0.24
N SER A 36 11.03 3.72 -1.17
CA SER A 36 10.89 3.14 -2.51
C SER A 36 10.33 1.72 -2.46
N ASP A 37 10.85 0.89 -1.54
CA ASP A 37 10.39 -0.49 -1.35
C ASP A 37 8.87 -0.60 -1.04
N VAL A 38 8.29 0.38 -0.33
CA VAL A 38 6.84 0.44 -0.06
C VAL A 38 6.07 0.78 -1.33
N LEU A 39 6.59 1.71 -2.13
CA LEU A 39 5.99 2.09 -3.41
C LEU A 39 6.06 0.92 -4.40
N ASP A 40 7.17 0.19 -4.44
CA ASP A 40 7.35 -0.99 -5.29
C ASP A 40 6.33 -2.08 -4.94
N VAL A 41 6.17 -2.39 -3.65
CA VAL A 41 5.18 -3.35 -3.17
C VAL A 41 3.75 -2.90 -3.51
N LEU A 42 3.42 -1.62 -3.29
CA LEU A 42 2.12 -1.05 -3.65
C LEU A 42 1.89 -1.01 -5.16
N ASN A 43 2.96 -0.99 -5.97
CA ASN A 43 2.82 -1.00 -7.42
C ASN A 43 2.51 -2.42 -7.95
N GLN A 44 2.99 -3.45 -7.26
CA GLN A 44 2.79 -4.86 -7.62
C GLN A 44 1.41 -5.41 -7.24
N ILE A 45 0.67 -4.75 -6.32
CA ILE A 45 -0.69 -5.20 -5.98
C ILE A 45 -1.64 -5.05 -7.19
N PRO A 46 -2.69 -5.89 -7.28
CA PRO A 46 -3.69 -5.79 -8.34
C PRO A 46 -4.39 -4.43 -8.35
N THR A 47 -4.64 -3.90 -9.55
CA THR A 47 -5.41 -2.67 -9.73
C THR A 47 -6.89 -2.96 -9.44
N GLN A 48 -7.33 -2.66 -8.23
CA GLN A 48 -8.71 -2.78 -7.77
C GLN A 48 -9.04 -1.70 -6.74
N ASP A 49 -10.33 -1.54 -6.44
CA ASP A 49 -10.78 -0.67 -5.37
C ASP A 49 -10.61 -1.36 -4.02
N TYR A 50 -9.71 -0.82 -3.22
CA TYR A 50 -9.52 -1.26 -1.85
C TYR A 50 -10.54 -0.56 -0.98
N LYS A 51 -11.36 -1.33 -0.27
CA LYS A 51 -12.40 -0.82 0.64
C LYS A 51 -11.90 -0.62 2.07
N SER A 52 -10.73 -1.14 2.40
CA SER A 52 -10.13 -1.00 3.72
C SER A 52 -8.62 -1.21 3.69
N PRO A 53 -7.88 -0.72 4.71
CA PRO A 53 -6.46 -1.01 4.85
C PRO A 53 -6.17 -2.52 4.90
N ALA A 54 -7.07 -3.31 5.49
CA ALA A 54 -6.94 -4.76 5.57
C ALA A 54 -6.93 -5.43 4.19
N GLN A 55 -7.73 -4.94 3.23
CA GLN A 55 -7.70 -5.45 1.86
C GLN A 55 -6.36 -5.15 1.17
N VAL A 56 -5.78 -3.97 1.42
CA VAL A 56 -4.46 -3.61 0.92
C VAL A 56 -3.40 -4.55 1.49
N MET A 57 -3.39 -4.76 2.82
CA MET A 57 -2.44 -5.66 3.47
C MET A 57 -2.56 -7.10 2.96
N LYS A 58 -3.79 -7.55 2.71
CA LYS A 58 -4.05 -8.88 2.14
C LYS A 58 -3.44 -8.98 0.73
N ALA A 59 -3.67 -7.99 -0.13
CA ALA A 59 -3.12 -7.98 -1.48
C ALA A 59 -1.59 -8.00 -1.47
N ILE A 60 -0.96 -7.19 -0.61
CA ILE A 60 0.50 -7.19 -0.44
C ILE A 60 1.02 -8.56 -0.01
N SER A 61 0.35 -9.18 0.97
CA SER A 61 0.71 -10.52 1.45
C SER A 61 0.56 -11.61 0.38
N GLN A 62 -0.23 -11.38 -0.66
CA GLN A 62 -0.42 -12.29 -1.80
C GLN A 62 0.54 -12.03 -2.97
N THR A 63 1.23 -10.89 -2.95
CA THR A 63 2.16 -10.48 -4.02
C THR A 63 3.64 -10.72 -3.64
N SER A 64 3.92 -11.03 -2.37
CA SER A 64 5.25 -11.40 -1.84
C SER A 64 5.67 -12.84 -2.12
#